data_AF-A0A3D1AP62-F1
#
_entry.id   AF-A0A3D1AP62-F1
#
_cell.length_a   1.000
_cell.length_b   1.000
_cell.length_c   1.000
_cell.angle_alpha   90.00
_cell.angle_beta   90.00
_cell.angle_gamma   90.00
#
_symmetry.space_group_name_H-M   'P 1'
#
loop_
_entity.id
_entity.type
_entity.pdbx_description
1 polymer ?
#
loop_
_entity_poly.entity_id
_entity_poly.type
_entity_poly.pdbx_seq_one_letter_code
_entity_poly.pdbx_strand_id
1 'polypeptide(L)'
;MLAQCPHCQQNLLLSESQLEKLKTALASLSAGKTLRMGCPKCGQPIVLNADGSVANQAELGSAIAALKKPQPVRQPPPAPVPPALDWLVSGAYSEKEVVENVPHALIMIADQEITARVTTAFGEMGYQPTYARSAEEAIEKMQFVNFEAVALHSRFEGGDLASSTVHQYLREMAMTRRRYIFYILIGSEFHTFYDLEALANSANLVVNDSDANHFSLILKRGLNDYQDLFGPYLKALGNYGVK
;
A
#
# COMPACT_ATOMS: atom_id res chain seq x y z
N MET A 1 31.45 -14.05 47.05
CA MET A 1 31.57 -14.11 45.57
C MET A 1 31.45 -15.56 45.13
N LEU A 2 30.69 -15.86 44.07
CA LEU A 2 30.51 -17.24 43.60
C LEU A 2 31.83 -17.84 43.12
N ALA A 3 32.43 -18.68 43.96
CA ALA A 3 33.61 -19.46 43.57
C ALA A 3 33.21 -20.71 42.74
N GLN A 4 32.01 -21.25 42.97
CA GLN A 4 31.53 -22.48 42.34
C GLN A 4 30.13 -22.30 41.77
N CYS A 5 29.88 -22.98 40.65
CA CYS A 5 28.55 -22.97 40.02
C CYS A 5 27.57 -23.83 40.85
N PRO A 6 26.35 -23.34 41.18
CA PRO A 6 25.36 -24.14 41.90
C PRO A 6 24.82 -25.33 41.09
N HIS A 7 24.96 -25.32 39.76
CA HIS A 7 24.43 -26.37 38.88
C HIS A 7 25.45 -27.47 38.56
N CYS A 8 26.68 -27.12 38.18
CA CYS A 8 27.69 -28.12 37.85
C CYS A 8 28.75 -28.33 38.95
N GLN A 9 28.68 -27.56 40.05
CA GLN A 9 29.60 -27.61 41.19
C GLN A 9 31.09 -27.40 40.84
N GLN A 10 31.39 -27.01 39.60
CA GLN A 10 32.75 -26.74 39.15
C GLN A 10 33.17 -25.32 39.53
N ASN A 11 34.46 -25.16 39.82
CA ASN A 11 35.06 -23.86 40.12
C ASN A 11 34.97 -22.93 38.90
N LEU A 12 34.43 -21.74 39.12
CA LEU A 12 34.28 -20.68 38.14
C LEU A 12 35.60 -19.91 38.06
N LEU A 13 36.48 -20.30 37.15
CA LEU A 13 37.71 -19.57 36.84
C LEU A 13 37.36 -18.32 36.02
N LEU A 14 36.86 -17.30 36.69
CA LEU A 14 36.55 -16.00 36.09
C LEU A 14 37.84 -15.18 35.97
N SER A 15 38.11 -14.61 34.79
CA SER A 15 39.24 -13.68 34.62
C SER A 15 38.99 -12.37 35.37
N GLU A 16 40.04 -11.61 35.70
CA GLU A 16 39.91 -10.30 36.37
C GLU A 16 38.97 -9.35 35.63
N SER A 17 39.02 -9.35 34.29
CA SER A 17 38.12 -8.55 33.45
C SER A 17 36.65 -8.99 33.51
N GLN A 18 36.38 -10.27 33.77
CA GLN A 18 35.01 -10.78 33.95
C GLN A 18 34.48 -10.46 35.35
N LEU A 19 35.34 -10.46 36.37
CA LEU A 19 34.97 -10.08 37.74
C LEU A 19 34.62 -8.59 37.83
N GLU A 20 35.37 -7.71 37.17
CA GLU A 20 35.07 -6.27 37.13
C GLU A 20 33.74 -5.98 36.40
N LYS A 21 33.46 -6.70 35.30
CA LYS A 21 32.17 -6.60 34.60
C LYS A 21 31.01 -7.07 35.46
N LEU A 22 31.20 -8.14 36.24
CA LEU A 22 30.18 -8.65 37.16
C LEU A 22 29.93 -7.69 38.32
N LYS A 23 30.98 -7.12 38.93
CA LYS A 23 30.83 -6.10 39.97
C LYS A 23 30.10 -4.86 39.46
N THR A 24 30.47 -4.38 38.27
CA THR A 24 29.82 -3.22 37.63
C THR A 24 28.34 -3.51 37.35
N ALA A 25 28.03 -4.70 36.81
CA ALA A 25 26.66 -5.11 36.55
C ALA A 25 25.83 -5.25 37.84
N LEU A 26 26.43 -5.79 38.92
CA LEU A 26 25.78 -5.90 40.22
C LEU A 26 25.53 -4.53 40.87
N ALA A 27 26.50 -3.61 40.79
CA ALA A 27 26.35 -2.25 41.30
C ALA A 27 25.28 -1.43 40.54
N SER A 28 25.03 -1.77 39.27
CA SER A 28 24.00 -1.11 38.46
C SER A 28 22.57 -1.62 38.68
N LEU A 29 22.37 -2.64 39.54
CA LEU A 29 21.05 -3.21 39.80
C LEU A 29 20.29 -2.47 40.90
N SER A 30 19.05 -2.08 40.60
CA SER A 30 18.10 -1.52 41.57
C SER A 30 17.60 -2.59 42.54
N ALA A 31 17.35 -2.22 43.81
CA ALA A 31 16.89 -3.13 44.85
C ALA A 31 15.72 -4.03 44.40
N GLY A 32 15.88 -5.35 44.52
CA GLY A 32 14.88 -6.36 44.14
C GLY A 32 15.00 -6.93 42.73
N LYS A 33 15.96 -6.49 41.89
CA LYS A 33 16.22 -7.09 40.57
C LYS A 33 17.39 -8.08 40.62
N THR A 34 17.30 -9.14 39.83
CA THR A 34 18.30 -10.20 39.76
C THR A 34 19.08 -10.18 38.45
N LEU A 35 20.37 -10.50 38.52
CA LEU A 35 21.27 -10.65 37.36
C LEU A 35 21.29 -12.11 36.90
N ARG A 36 20.95 -12.37 35.65
CA ARG A 36 21.08 -13.71 35.06
C ARG A 36 22.36 -13.80 34.25
N MET A 37 23.28 -14.67 34.65
CA MET A 37 24.51 -14.95 33.92
C MET A 37 24.61 -16.44 33.58
N GLY A 38 25.13 -16.79 32.40
CA GLY A 38 25.40 -18.19 32.04
C GLY A 38 26.69 -18.69 32.68
N CYS A 39 26.70 -19.93 33.16
CA CYS A 39 27.93 -20.59 33.59
C CYS A 39 28.86 -20.83 32.38
N PRO A 40 30.14 -20.40 32.41
CA PRO A 40 31.07 -20.59 31.30
C PRO A 40 31.44 -22.07 31.05
N LYS A 41 31.16 -22.98 31.99
CA LYS A 41 31.45 -24.42 31.83
C LYS A 41 30.25 -25.24 31.39
N CYS A 42 29.07 -25.03 31.99
CA CYS A 42 27.87 -25.84 31.67
C CYS A 42 26.80 -25.09 30.88
N GLY A 43 26.96 -23.78 30.65
CA GLY A 43 25.98 -22.96 29.94
C GLY A 43 24.68 -22.67 30.70
N GLN A 44 24.46 -23.31 31.86
CA GLN A 44 23.23 -23.12 32.62
C GLN A 44 23.15 -21.73 33.26
N PRO A 45 21.95 -21.12 33.29
CA PRO A 45 21.74 -19.79 33.83
C PRO A 45 21.82 -19.79 35.36
N ILE A 46 22.70 -18.96 35.90
CA ILE A 46 22.83 -18.66 37.32
C ILE A 46 22.18 -17.30 37.56
N VAL A 47 21.21 -17.25 38.47
CA VAL A 47 20.51 -16.02 38.85
C VAL A 47 21.09 -15.51 40.15
N LEU A 48 21.59 -14.27 40.15
CA LEU A 48 22.24 -13.62 41.27
C LEU A 48 21.42 -12.44 41.78
N ASN A 49 21.35 -12.29 43.09
CA ASN A 49 20.82 -11.10 43.74
C ASN A 49 21.86 -9.96 43.71
N ALA A 50 21.43 -8.74 44.06
CA ALA A 50 22.30 -7.56 44.09
C ALA A 50 23.49 -7.69 45.08
N ASP A 51 23.37 -8.55 46.09
CA ASP A 51 24.43 -8.90 47.05
C ASP A 51 25.41 -9.98 46.53
N GLY A 52 25.17 -10.51 45.31
CA GLY A 52 25.96 -11.57 44.71
C GLY A 52 25.68 -12.97 45.24
N SER A 53 24.57 -13.16 45.98
CA SER A 53 24.07 -14.48 46.39
C SER A 53 23.22 -15.13 45.28
N VAL A 54 23.12 -16.47 45.27
CA VAL A 54 22.27 -17.19 44.33
C VAL A 54 20.81 -17.03 44.75
N ALA A 55 19.96 -16.50 43.87
CA ALA A 55 18.54 -16.33 44.16
C ALA A 55 17.84 -17.69 44.15
N ASN A 56 17.24 -18.08 45.27
CA ASN A 56 16.44 -19.31 45.36
C ASN A 56 15.11 -19.14 44.61
N GLN A 57 14.73 -20.19 43.86
CA GLN A 57 13.56 -20.21 42.95
C GLN A 57 12.18 -20.07 43.64
N ALA A 58 12.11 -19.81 44.94
CA ALA A 58 10.87 -19.75 45.71
C ALA A 58 10.18 -18.37 45.73
N GLU A 59 10.85 -17.29 45.32
CA GLU A 59 10.25 -15.93 45.25
C GLU A 59 9.99 -15.45 43.81
N LEU A 60 9.83 -16.39 42.87
CA LEU A 60 9.45 -16.11 41.47
C LEU A 60 7.93 -16.24 41.26
N GLY A 61 7.13 -16.10 42.32
CA GLY A 61 5.72 -16.54 42.35
C GLY A 61 4.64 -15.47 42.22
N SER A 62 4.94 -14.16 42.26
CA SER A 62 3.85 -13.15 42.40
C SER A 62 4.03 -11.83 41.64
N ALA A 63 4.69 -11.86 40.47
CA ALA A 63 4.74 -10.70 39.57
C ALA A 63 4.57 -11.06 38.08
N ILE A 64 3.91 -12.17 37.75
CA ILE A 64 3.60 -12.58 36.36
C ILE A 64 2.10 -12.43 36.05
N ALA A 65 1.37 -11.60 36.81
CA ALA A 65 -0.06 -11.37 36.59
C ALA A 65 -0.38 -10.01 35.94
N ALA A 66 0.47 -9.53 35.01
CA ALA A 66 0.14 -8.34 34.19
C ALA A 66 0.86 -8.27 32.82
N LEU A 67 1.54 -9.33 32.36
CA LEU A 67 2.12 -9.35 31.01
C LEU A 67 1.19 -10.11 30.07
N LYS A 68 0.64 -9.36 29.10
CA LYS A 68 -0.09 -9.75 27.89
C LYS A 68 0.05 -11.25 27.57
N LYS A 69 -1.09 -11.93 27.43
CA LYS A 69 -1.21 -13.19 26.68
C LYS A 69 -0.30 -13.09 25.44
N PRO A 70 0.64 -14.03 25.22
CA PRO A 70 1.42 -14.03 24.00
C PRO A 70 0.44 -14.11 22.84
N GLN A 71 0.45 -13.07 22.01
CA GLN A 71 -0.27 -13.13 20.75
C GLN A 71 0.32 -14.31 19.96
N PRO A 72 -0.53 -15.15 19.34
CA PRO A 72 -0.03 -16.22 18.50
C PRO A 72 0.87 -15.59 17.44
N VAL A 73 2.09 -16.11 17.32
CA VAL A 73 2.98 -15.79 16.20
C VAL A 73 2.16 -16.04 14.93
N ARG A 74 1.85 -14.97 14.17
CA ARG A 74 1.20 -15.12 12.87
C ARG A 74 2.13 -15.97 12.03
N GLN A 75 1.75 -17.24 11.83
CA GLN A 75 2.46 -18.09 10.90
C GLN A 75 2.37 -17.45 9.51
N PRO A 76 3.47 -17.38 8.75
CA PRO A 76 3.41 -17.00 7.35
C PRO A 76 2.33 -17.87 6.68
N PRO A 77 1.56 -17.31 5.74
CA PRO A 77 0.63 -18.13 4.97
C PRO A 77 1.39 -19.32 4.37
N PRO A 78 0.77 -20.52 4.34
CA PRO A 78 1.41 -21.69 3.75
C PRO A 78 1.82 -21.38 2.31
N ALA A 79 2.96 -21.92 1.89
CA ALA A 79 3.45 -21.74 0.53
C ALA A 79 2.36 -22.14 -0.48
N PRO A 80 2.16 -21.36 -1.55
CA PRO A 80 1.18 -21.69 -2.57
C PRO A 80 1.53 -23.05 -3.17
N VAL A 81 0.51 -23.90 -3.32
CA VAL A 81 0.67 -25.22 -3.93
C VAL A 81 0.97 -25.04 -5.43
N PRO A 82 1.86 -25.84 -6.03
CA PRO A 82 2.10 -25.82 -7.47
C PRO A 82 0.79 -25.99 -8.25
N PRO A 83 0.62 -25.30 -9.40
CA PRO A 83 -0.58 -25.44 -10.21
C PRO A 83 -0.74 -26.86 -10.74
N ALA A 84 -1.97 -27.34 -10.82
CA ALA A 84 -2.28 -28.65 -11.38
C ALA A 84 -1.97 -28.68 -12.89
N LEU A 85 -1.32 -29.75 -13.34
CA LEU A 85 -0.89 -29.94 -14.73
C LEU A 85 -1.84 -30.84 -15.54
N ASP A 86 -3.01 -31.18 -14.98
CA ASP A 86 -3.96 -32.12 -15.61
C ASP A 86 -4.42 -31.68 -17.01
N TRP A 87 -4.38 -30.37 -17.29
CA TRP A 87 -4.71 -29.79 -18.59
C TRP A 87 -3.70 -30.12 -19.70
N LEU A 88 -2.43 -30.41 -19.37
CA LEU A 88 -1.44 -30.87 -20.36
C LEU A 88 -1.84 -32.23 -20.94
N VAL A 89 -2.49 -33.07 -20.14
CA VAL A 89 -2.92 -34.41 -20.54
C VAL A 89 -4.27 -34.34 -21.26
N SER A 90 -5.19 -33.51 -20.78
CA SER A 90 -6.51 -33.37 -21.40
C SER A 90 -6.52 -32.52 -22.68
N GLY A 91 -5.46 -31.75 -22.93
CA GLY A 91 -5.41 -30.78 -24.03
C GLY A 91 -6.41 -29.63 -23.89
N ALA A 92 -7.12 -29.55 -22.76
CA ALA A 92 -8.10 -28.53 -22.48
C ALA A 92 -7.40 -27.26 -21.99
N TYR A 93 -6.78 -26.55 -22.93
CA TYR A 93 -6.36 -25.18 -22.71
C TYR A 93 -7.58 -24.28 -22.93
N SER A 94 -8.07 -23.64 -21.86
CA SER A 94 -8.93 -22.48 -22.04
C SER A 94 -8.03 -21.39 -22.56
N GLU A 95 -8.10 -21.10 -23.86
CA GLU A 95 -7.58 -19.84 -24.36
C GLU A 95 -8.21 -18.77 -23.48
N LYS A 96 -7.37 -18.07 -22.70
CA LYS A 96 -7.80 -16.80 -22.14
C LYS A 96 -8.22 -16.00 -23.36
N GLU A 97 -9.53 -15.84 -23.51
CA GLU A 97 -10.12 -14.93 -24.47
C GLU A 97 -9.25 -13.69 -24.42
N VAL A 98 -8.53 -13.44 -25.52
CA VAL A 98 -7.77 -12.20 -25.65
C VAL A 98 -8.86 -11.16 -25.74
N VAL A 99 -9.31 -10.69 -24.57
CA VAL A 99 -10.19 -9.55 -24.46
C VAL A 99 -9.48 -8.51 -25.30
N GLU A 100 -10.12 -8.10 -26.40
CA GLU A 100 -9.66 -6.95 -27.18
C GLU A 100 -9.25 -5.86 -26.18
N ASN A 101 -8.23 -5.05 -26.50
CA ASN A 101 -7.85 -3.92 -25.64
C ASN A 101 -9.02 -2.91 -25.62
N VAL A 102 -10.08 -3.22 -24.90
CA VAL A 102 -11.23 -2.36 -24.64
C VAL A 102 -10.70 -1.32 -23.68
N PRO A 103 -10.72 -0.03 -24.05
CA PRO A 103 -10.19 1.00 -23.19
C PRO A 103 -11.03 1.10 -21.92
N HIS A 104 -10.38 1.19 -20.77
CA HIS A 104 -11.02 1.31 -19.48
C HIS A 104 -11.18 2.77 -19.07
N ALA A 105 -12.34 3.10 -18.51
CA ALA A 105 -12.61 4.40 -17.91
C ALA A 105 -12.81 4.25 -16.40
N LEU A 106 -12.09 5.01 -15.57
CA LEU A 106 -12.34 5.07 -14.13
C LEU A 106 -13.23 6.27 -13.80
N ILE A 107 -14.37 6.02 -13.14
CA ILE A 107 -15.36 7.03 -12.77
C ILE A 107 -15.41 7.18 -11.24
N MET A 108 -15.22 8.41 -10.78
CA MET A 108 -15.20 8.79 -9.36
C MET A 108 -16.11 10.00 -9.15
N ILE A 109 -17.41 9.73 -9.06
CA ILE A 109 -18.46 10.73 -8.97
C ILE A 109 -19.46 10.23 -7.92
N ALA A 110 -19.85 11.09 -6.97
CA ALA A 110 -20.82 10.73 -5.92
C ALA A 110 -22.27 10.90 -6.39
N ASP A 111 -22.53 11.89 -7.25
CA ASP A 111 -23.85 12.17 -7.82
C ASP A 111 -24.26 11.06 -8.80
N GLN A 112 -25.41 10.42 -8.56
CA GLN A 112 -25.88 9.29 -9.36
C GLN A 112 -26.34 9.69 -10.76
N GLU A 113 -26.89 10.89 -10.91
CA GLU A 113 -27.40 11.37 -12.20
C GLU A 113 -26.24 11.72 -13.13
N ILE A 114 -25.25 12.45 -12.62
CA ILE A 114 -24.01 12.72 -13.36
C ILE A 114 -23.29 11.41 -13.67
N THR A 115 -23.20 10.49 -12.70
CA THR A 115 -22.58 9.16 -12.91
C THR A 115 -23.25 8.41 -14.06
N ALA A 116 -24.59 8.36 -14.09
CA ALA A 116 -25.32 7.68 -15.16
C ALA A 116 -24.99 8.25 -16.54
N ARG A 117 -24.94 9.59 -16.67
CA ARG A 117 -24.62 10.28 -17.93
C ARG A 117 -23.19 10.01 -18.38
N VAL A 118 -22.24 10.06 -17.45
CA VAL A 118 -20.83 9.78 -17.70
C VAL A 118 -20.64 8.31 -18.11
N THR A 119 -21.30 7.38 -17.44
CA THR A 119 -21.29 5.95 -17.80
C THR A 119 -21.84 5.72 -19.20
N THR A 120 -22.99 6.31 -19.54
CA THR A 120 -23.58 6.20 -20.88
C THR A 120 -22.62 6.73 -21.94
N ALA A 121 -22.06 7.93 -21.73
CA ALA A 121 -21.13 8.54 -22.68
C ALA A 121 -19.88 7.68 -22.92
N PHE A 122 -19.28 7.13 -21.86
CA PHE A 122 -18.12 6.23 -22.00
C PHE A 122 -18.51 4.94 -22.74
N GLY A 123 -19.66 4.35 -22.42
CA GLY A 123 -20.16 3.17 -23.13
C GLY A 123 -20.42 3.40 -24.62
N GLU A 124 -21.01 4.55 -24.99
CA GLU A 124 -21.21 4.97 -26.39
C GLU A 124 -19.88 5.12 -27.15
N MET A 125 -18.80 5.47 -26.44
CA MET A 125 -17.45 5.61 -26.98
C MET A 125 -16.64 4.31 -26.94
N GLY A 126 -17.24 3.19 -26.51
CA GLY A 126 -16.60 1.87 -26.47
C GLY A 126 -15.67 1.66 -25.27
N TYR A 127 -15.74 2.51 -24.25
CA TYR A 127 -14.98 2.31 -23.00
C TYR A 127 -15.71 1.35 -22.07
N GLN A 128 -14.95 0.59 -21.29
CA GLN A 128 -15.47 -0.20 -20.17
C GLN A 128 -15.41 0.63 -18.87
N PRO A 129 -16.56 1.09 -18.34
CA PRO A 129 -16.59 1.90 -17.13
C PRO A 129 -16.29 1.07 -15.88
N THR A 130 -15.40 1.57 -15.04
CA THR A 130 -15.05 1.06 -13.72
C THR A 130 -15.29 2.16 -12.70
N TYR A 131 -15.85 1.81 -11.55
CA TYR A 131 -16.19 2.79 -10.50
C TYR A 131 -15.27 2.61 -9.31
N ALA A 132 -15.00 3.68 -8.57
CA ALA A 132 -14.39 3.60 -7.24
C ALA A 132 -15.24 4.37 -6.22
N ARG A 133 -15.32 3.85 -5.00
CA ARG A 133 -16.13 4.42 -3.90
C ARG A 133 -15.29 5.26 -2.92
N SER A 134 -13.96 5.12 -2.96
CA SER A 134 -13.05 5.93 -2.18
C SER A 134 -11.77 6.23 -2.96
N ALA A 135 -10.98 7.18 -2.44
CA ALA A 135 -9.69 7.53 -3.01
C ALA A 135 -8.69 6.36 -2.99
N GLU A 136 -8.68 5.58 -1.90
CA GLU A 136 -7.82 4.42 -1.74
C GLU A 136 -8.15 3.34 -2.78
N GLU A 137 -9.44 3.05 -2.98
CA GLU A 137 -9.88 2.09 -3.99
C GLU A 137 -9.52 2.54 -5.41
N ALA A 138 -9.67 3.83 -5.71
CA ALA A 138 -9.30 4.40 -7.00
C ALA A 138 -7.80 4.27 -7.28
N ILE A 139 -6.97 4.62 -6.30
CA ILE A 139 -5.51 4.55 -6.41
C ILE A 139 -5.07 3.09 -6.54
N GLU A 140 -5.62 2.17 -5.74
CA GLU A 140 -5.36 0.73 -5.84
C GLU A 140 -5.68 0.22 -7.26
N LYS A 141 -6.86 0.55 -7.80
CA LYS A 141 -7.23 0.18 -9.17
C LYS A 141 -6.26 0.72 -10.20
N MET A 142 -5.85 1.99 -10.11
CA MET A 142 -4.87 2.60 -11.02
C MET A 142 -3.46 1.99 -10.90
N GLN A 143 -3.14 1.27 -9.84
CA GLN A 143 -1.87 0.55 -9.71
C GLN A 143 -1.87 -0.77 -10.49
N PHE A 144 -3.03 -1.44 -10.59
CA PHE A 144 -3.14 -2.76 -11.24
C PHE A 144 -3.75 -2.73 -12.63
N VAL A 145 -4.51 -1.68 -12.96
CA VAL A 145 -5.21 -1.51 -14.23
C VAL A 145 -4.74 -0.23 -14.89
N ASN A 146 -4.48 -0.29 -16.19
CA ASN A 146 -4.27 0.91 -16.99
C ASN A 146 -5.63 1.44 -17.43
N PHE A 147 -5.86 2.72 -17.16
CA PHE A 147 -7.06 3.42 -17.59
C PHE A 147 -6.69 4.44 -18.64
N GLU A 148 -7.31 4.36 -19.82
CA GLU A 148 -7.16 5.31 -20.90
C GLU A 148 -7.96 6.59 -20.63
N ALA A 149 -8.96 6.54 -19.75
CA ALA A 149 -9.71 7.69 -19.30
C ALA A 149 -10.01 7.67 -17.79
N VAL A 150 -10.02 8.84 -17.17
CA VAL A 150 -10.38 9.01 -15.76
C VAL A 150 -11.30 10.22 -15.64
N ALA A 151 -12.47 10.04 -15.03
CA ALA A 151 -13.40 11.12 -14.71
C ALA A 151 -13.49 11.27 -13.18
N LEU A 152 -13.07 12.43 -12.67
CA LEU A 152 -13.10 12.77 -11.25
C LEU A 152 -14.01 13.97 -11.02
N HIS A 153 -14.98 13.83 -10.12
CA HIS A 153 -15.74 14.96 -9.62
C HIS A 153 -14.94 15.71 -8.53
N SER A 154 -14.92 17.04 -8.56
CA SER A 154 -14.15 17.88 -7.62
C SER A 154 -14.48 17.60 -6.15
N ARG A 155 -15.74 17.23 -5.90
CA ARG A 155 -16.30 16.90 -4.58
C ARG A 155 -16.33 15.41 -4.23
N PHE A 156 -15.70 14.53 -5.02
CA PHE A 156 -15.76 13.07 -4.80
C PHE A 156 -15.31 12.65 -3.38
N GLU A 157 -14.26 13.27 -2.84
CA GLU A 157 -13.73 13.00 -1.50
C GLU A 157 -14.41 13.87 -0.39
N GLY A 158 -15.46 14.61 -0.71
CA GLY A 158 -16.19 15.48 0.23
C GLY A 158 -15.51 16.82 0.57
N GLY A 159 -14.31 17.08 0.03
CA GLY A 159 -13.56 18.33 0.19
C GLY A 159 -13.46 19.16 -1.10
N ASP A 160 -12.52 20.10 -1.14
CA ASP A 160 -12.12 20.80 -2.36
C ASP A 160 -11.18 19.95 -3.22
N LEU A 161 -11.12 20.22 -4.52
CA LEU A 161 -10.19 19.52 -5.43
C LEU A 161 -8.73 19.61 -4.97
N ALA A 162 -8.34 20.75 -4.36
CA ALA A 162 -6.97 20.93 -3.84
C ALA A 162 -6.62 19.93 -2.72
N SER A 163 -7.63 19.47 -1.96
CA SER A 163 -7.49 18.46 -0.90
C SER A 163 -7.71 17.03 -1.37
N SER A 164 -8.08 16.82 -2.65
CA SER A 164 -8.34 15.50 -3.21
C SER A 164 -7.04 14.69 -3.33
N THR A 165 -7.00 13.56 -2.64
CA THR A 165 -5.88 12.61 -2.67
C THR A 165 -5.72 12.02 -4.06
N VAL A 166 -6.83 11.68 -4.72
CA VAL A 166 -6.79 11.12 -6.09
C VAL A 166 -6.27 12.14 -7.09
N HIS A 167 -6.71 13.39 -6.97
CA HIS A 167 -6.25 14.46 -7.84
C HIS A 167 -4.74 14.69 -7.69
N GLN A 168 -4.24 14.77 -6.46
CA GLN A 168 -2.80 14.87 -6.18
C GLN A 168 -2.03 13.68 -6.77
N TYR A 169 -2.53 12.45 -6.58
CA TYR A 169 -1.94 11.25 -7.17
C TYR A 169 -1.83 11.32 -8.70
N LEU A 170 -2.87 11.80 -9.39
CA LEU A 170 -2.84 11.97 -10.86
C LEU A 170 -1.88 13.08 -11.31
N ARG A 171 -1.73 14.15 -10.52
CA ARG A 171 -0.79 15.24 -10.80
C ARG A 171 0.66 14.82 -10.64
N GLU A 172 0.94 13.95 -9.68
CA GLU A 172 2.29 13.45 -9.38
C GLU A 172 2.65 12.19 -10.17
N MET A 173 1.69 11.60 -10.90
CA MET A 173 1.90 10.41 -11.70
C MET A 173 3.01 10.62 -12.75
N ALA A 174 3.93 9.65 -12.81
CA ALA A 174 5.02 9.68 -13.79
C ALA A 174 4.50 9.87 -15.22
N MET A 175 5.16 10.77 -15.96
CA MET A 175 4.74 11.14 -17.31
C MET A 175 4.67 9.96 -18.29
N THR A 176 5.41 8.87 -18.04
CA THR A 176 5.34 7.63 -18.82
C THR A 176 3.96 6.98 -18.76
N ARG A 177 3.22 7.10 -17.66
CA ARG A 177 1.84 6.62 -17.53
C ARG A 177 0.82 7.72 -17.77
N ARG A 178 1.02 8.90 -17.16
CA ARG A 178 0.03 10.00 -17.19
C ARG A 178 -0.37 10.45 -18.59
N ARG A 179 0.55 10.42 -19.56
CA ARG A 179 0.31 10.84 -20.96
C ARG A 179 -0.65 9.94 -21.74
N TYR A 180 -0.95 8.74 -21.24
CA TYR A 180 -1.90 7.82 -21.86
C TYR A 180 -3.29 7.92 -21.24
N ILE A 181 -3.48 8.80 -20.25
CA ILE A 181 -4.74 8.98 -19.54
C ILE A 181 -5.41 10.28 -20.04
N PHE A 182 -6.61 10.16 -20.57
CA PHE A 182 -7.50 11.29 -20.80
C PHE A 182 -8.22 11.63 -19.48
N TYR A 183 -7.70 12.63 -18.77
CA TYR A 183 -8.21 13.01 -17.44
C TYR A 183 -9.25 14.13 -17.54
N ILE A 184 -10.43 13.86 -17.01
CA ILE A 184 -11.59 14.75 -17.01
C ILE A 184 -11.91 15.15 -15.58
N LEU A 185 -11.99 16.45 -15.33
CA LEU A 185 -12.47 17.04 -14.09
C LEU A 185 -13.90 17.53 -14.27
N ILE A 186 -14.76 17.20 -13.31
CA ILE A 186 -16.18 17.60 -13.30
C ILE A 186 -16.46 18.35 -12.00
N GLY A 187 -17.19 19.44 -12.05
CA GLY A 187 -17.55 20.20 -10.85
C GLY A 187 -18.13 21.57 -11.17
N SER A 188 -18.99 22.06 -10.28
CA SER A 188 -19.64 23.36 -10.40
C SER A 188 -18.70 24.57 -10.50
N GLU A 189 -17.44 24.44 -10.06
CA GLU A 189 -16.44 25.50 -10.12
C GLU A 189 -15.81 25.70 -11.51
N PHE A 190 -15.91 24.71 -12.41
CA PHE A 190 -15.20 24.74 -13.68
C PHE A 190 -16.00 25.41 -14.79
N HIS A 191 -15.29 25.95 -15.80
CA HIS A 191 -15.90 26.35 -17.06
C HIS A 191 -15.66 25.27 -18.11
N THR A 192 -16.72 24.69 -18.65
CA THR A 192 -16.63 23.61 -19.64
C THR A 192 -15.77 24.03 -20.83
N PHE A 193 -14.78 23.19 -21.20
CA PHE A 193 -13.77 23.49 -22.24
C PHE A 193 -12.85 24.69 -21.97
N TYR A 194 -12.69 25.13 -20.73
CA TYR A 194 -11.71 26.16 -20.43
C TYR A 194 -10.30 25.56 -20.28
N ASP A 195 -9.54 25.56 -21.37
CA ASP A 195 -8.24 24.88 -21.46
C ASP A 195 -7.21 25.37 -20.44
N LEU A 196 -7.21 26.65 -20.08
CA LEU A 196 -6.29 27.19 -19.08
C LEU A 196 -6.59 26.65 -17.67
N GLU A 197 -7.87 26.41 -17.38
CA GLU A 197 -8.30 25.81 -16.12
C GLU A 197 -8.00 24.32 -16.08
N ALA A 198 -8.20 23.60 -17.19
CA ALA A 198 -7.77 22.22 -17.32
C ALA A 198 -6.25 22.09 -17.13
N LEU A 199 -5.47 22.95 -17.81
CA LEU A 199 -4.01 22.99 -17.71
C LEU A 199 -3.53 23.27 -16.28
N ALA A 200 -4.12 24.24 -15.58
CA ALA A 200 -3.76 24.58 -14.20
C ALA A 200 -3.95 23.40 -13.24
N ASN A 201 -4.91 22.53 -13.53
CA ASN A 201 -5.21 21.33 -12.75
C ASN A 201 -4.57 20.05 -13.33
N SER A 202 -3.66 20.17 -14.30
CA SER A 202 -3.08 19.03 -15.02
C SER A 202 -4.13 18.04 -15.56
N ALA A 203 -5.30 18.53 -15.98
CA ALA A 203 -6.36 17.77 -16.62
C ALA A 203 -6.38 18.00 -18.14
N ASN A 204 -7.01 17.08 -18.86
CA ASN A 204 -7.20 17.20 -20.31
C ASN A 204 -8.50 17.91 -20.66
N LEU A 205 -9.49 17.85 -19.77
CA LEU A 205 -10.79 18.46 -19.95
C LEU A 205 -11.38 18.83 -18.57
N VAL A 206 -12.02 20.00 -18.50
CA VAL A 206 -12.86 20.40 -17.36
C VAL A 206 -14.31 20.55 -17.83
N VAL A 207 -15.27 20.18 -16.98
CA VAL A 207 -16.70 20.18 -17.27
C VAL A 207 -17.47 20.74 -16.07
N ASN A 208 -18.39 21.68 -16.32
CA ASN A 208 -19.31 22.16 -15.29
C ASN A 208 -20.47 21.17 -15.07
N ASP A 209 -20.93 21.04 -13.84
CA ASP A 209 -22.11 20.24 -13.48
C ASP A 209 -23.37 20.65 -14.26
N SER A 210 -23.54 21.95 -14.56
CA SER A 210 -24.67 22.46 -15.35
C SER A 210 -24.75 21.85 -16.75
N ASP A 211 -23.58 21.51 -17.32
CA ASP A 211 -23.44 21.03 -18.68
C ASP A 211 -23.39 19.50 -18.76
N ALA A 212 -23.45 18.80 -17.61
CA ALA A 212 -23.42 17.33 -17.54
C ALA A 212 -24.53 16.67 -18.38
N ASN A 213 -25.62 17.37 -18.68
CA ASN A 213 -26.68 16.91 -19.59
C ASN A 213 -26.15 16.57 -21.00
N HIS A 214 -25.07 17.25 -21.42
CA HIS A 214 -24.48 17.14 -22.74
C HIS A 214 -23.17 16.35 -22.72
N PHE A 215 -22.91 15.57 -21.66
CA PHE A 215 -21.61 14.94 -21.43
C PHE A 215 -21.16 14.04 -22.60
N SER A 216 -22.05 13.30 -23.27
CA SER A 216 -21.68 12.52 -24.47
C SER A 216 -21.07 13.37 -25.58
N LEU A 217 -21.65 14.54 -25.86
CA LEU A 217 -21.14 15.45 -26.89
C LEU A 217 -19.82 16.08 -26.45
N ILE A 218 -19.73 16.48 -25.18
CA ILE A 218 -18.53 17.06 -24.57
C ILE A 218 -17.37 16.05 -24.65
N LEU A 219 -17.61 14.80 -24.23
CA LEU A 219 -16.62 13.72 -24.26
C LEU A 219 -16.14 13.45 -25.68
N LYS A 220 -17.06 13.32 -26.64
CA LYS A 220 -16.71 13.08 -28.05
C LYS A 220 -15.81 14.18 -28.61
N ARG A 221 -16.16 15.45 -28.38
CA ARG A 221 -15.35 16.59 -28.81
C ARG A 221 -13.99 16.60 -28.10
N GLY A 222 -13.98 16.50 -26.77
CA GLY A 222 -12.74 16.52 -25.99
C GLY A 222 -11.78 15.38 -26.34
N LEU A 223 -12.31 14.20 -26.68
CA LEU A 223 -11.49 13.07 -27.12
C LEU A 223 -10.89 13.31 -28.51
N ASN A 224 -11.62 13.94 -29.43
CA ASN A 224 -11.07 14.37 -30.72
C ASN A 224 -9.95 15.40 -30.53
N ASP A 225 -10.17 16.42 -29.71
CA ASP A 225 -9.17 17.46 -29.42
C ASP A 225 -7.90 16.82 -28.79
N TYR A 226 -8.07 15.86 -27.89
CA TYR A 226 -6.98 15.07 -27.31
C TYR A 226 -6.23 14.23 -28.35
N GLN A 227 -6.94 13.56 -29.25
CA GLN A 227 -6.33 12.75 -30.31
C GLN A 227 -5.57 13.60 -31.34
N ASP A 228 -6.11 14.76 -31.70
CA ASP A 228 -5.45 15.68 -32.63
C ASP A 228 -4.15 16.22 -32.04
N LEU A 229 -4.15 16.52 -30.73
CA LEU A 229 -2.96 17.06 -30.04
C LEU A 229 -1.92 15.98 -29.71
N PHE A 230 -2.34 14.85 -29.14
CA PHE A 230 -1.43 13.84 -28.59
C PHE A 230 -1.27 12.62 -29.50
N GLY A 231 -2.19 12.34 -30.41
CA GLY A 231 -2.17 11.16 -31.28
C GLY A 231 -0.87 11.01 -32.08
N PRO A 232 -0.39 12.06 -32.78
CA PRO A 232 0.90 11.99 -33.49
C PRO A 232 2.08 11.67 -32.57
N TYR A 233 2.07 12.25 -31.36
CA TYR A 233 3.12 12.03 -30.36
C TYR A 233 3.10 10.60 -29.81
N LEU A 234 1.93 10.09 -29.42
CA LEU A 234 1.77 8.71 -28.92
C LEU A 234 2.11 7.68 -30.00
N LYS A 235 1.74 7.94 -31.26
CA LYS A 235 2.12 7.09 -32.40
C LYS A 235 3.63 7.05 -32.61
N ALA A 236 4.30 8.20 -32.49
CA ALA A 236 5.76 8.25 -32.55
C ALA A 236 6.40 7.42 -31.43
N LEU A 237 5.95 7.56 -30.18
CA LEU A 237 6.44 6.76 -29.04
C LEU A 237 6.25 5.26 -29.25
N GLY A 238 5.08 4.84 -29.75
CA GLY A 238 4.79 3.44 -30.05
C GLY A 238 5.74 2.84 -31.08
N ASN A 239 6.15 3.61 -32.10
CA ASN A 239 7.11 3.17 -33.11
C ASN A 239 8.53 2.95 -32.56
N TYR A 240 8.90 3.62 -31.47
CA TYR A 240 10.21 3.46 -30.80
C TYR A 240 10.21 2.38 -29.70
N GLY A 241 9.12 1.62 -29.53
CA GLY A 241 9.06 0.48 -28.61
C GLY A 241 8.97 0.84 -27.12
N VAL A 242 8.72 2.12 -26.79
CA VAL A 242 8.46 2.56 -25.42
C VAL A 242 6.94 2.54 -25.21
N LYS A 243 6.40 1.38 -24.83
CA LYS A 243 5.03 1.26 -24.33
C LYS A 243 5.00 1.50 -22.83
#